data_AF-A0A1B7WV89-F1
#
_entry.id   AF-A0A1B7WV89-F1
#
_cell.length_a   1.000
_cell.length_b   1.000
_cell.length_c   1.000
_cell.angle_alpha   90.00
_cell.angle_beta   90.00
_cell.angle_gamma   90.00
#
_symmetry.space_group_name_H-M   'P 1'
#
loop_
_entity.id
_entity.type
_entity.pdbx_description
1 polymer ?
#
loop_
_entity_poly.entity_id
_entity_poly.type
_entity_poly.pdbx_seq_one_letter_code
_entity_poly.pdbx_strand_id
1 'polypeptide(L)' 'MKTLSISKTEISAMTATEVQDLATRLELDNYSNAFEGLNDWHLLRAIAFQRPELVEAYIHLLDLEAYDEA' A
#
# COMPACT_ATOMS: atom_id res chain seq x y z
N MET A 1 20.42 3.29 -3.51
CA MET A 1 19.05 2.80 -3.75
C MET A 1 18.73 1.75 -2.69
N LYS A 2 17.87 2.06 -1.71
CA LYS A 2 17.31 1.05 -0.82
C LYS A 2 16.12 0.43 -1.56
N THR A 3 16.32 -0.71 -2.20
CA THR A 3 15.21 -1.59 -2.54
C THR A 3 14.54 -1.96 -1.21
N LEU A 4 13.30 -1.53 -1.02
CA LEU A 4 12.49 -1.88 0.13
C LEU A 4 12.13 -3.37 0.02
N SER A 5 13.06 -4.24 0.42
CA SER A 5 12.83 -5.67 0.60
C SER A 5 12.01 -5.86 1.88
N ILE A 6 10.76 -5.38 1.85
CA ILE A 6 9.89 -5.41 3.02
C ILE A 6 9.54 -6.87 3.28
N SER A 7 10.02 -7.35 4.41
CA SER A 7 9.83 -8.74 4.79
C SER A 7 8.42 -8.98 5.32
N LYS A 8 7.91 -10.20 5.18
CA LYS A 8 6.61 -10.62 5.74
C LYS A 8 6.45 -10.20 7.21
N THR A 9 7.53 -10.35 7.97
CA THR A 9 7.60 -9.97 9.39
C THR A 9 7.39 -8.48 9.63
N GLU A 10 7.89 -7.63 8.74
CA GLU A 10 7.72 -6.18 8.86
C GLU A 10 6.26 -5.78 8.61
N ILE A 11 5.60 -6.36 7.60
CA ILE A 11 4.18 -6.12 7.32
C ILE A 11 3.28 -6.56 8.49
N SER A 12 3.60 -7.69 9.13
CA SER A 12 2.87 -8.13 10.33
C SER A 12 3.02 -7.18 11.51
N ALA A 13 4.13 -6.44 11.60
CA ALA A 13 4.38 -5.46 12.67
C ALA A 13 3.78 -4.08 12.37
N MET A 14 3.36 -3.81 11.13
CA MET A 14 2.79 -2.51 10.74
C MET A 14 1.48 -2.23 11.48
N THR A 15 1.36 -0.98 11.90
CA THR A 15 0.16 -0.46 12.58
C THR A 15 -0.80 0.20 11.59
N ALA A 16 -2.07 0.33 11.96
CA ALA A 16 -3.07 1.03 11.15
C ALA A 16 -2.65 2.48 10.83
N THR A 17 -1.97 3.16 11.75
CA THR A 17 -1.43 4.51 11.55
C THR A 17 -0.36 4.56 10.46
N GLU A 18 0.54 3.59 10.44
CA GLU A 18 1.57 3.52 9.39
C GLU A 18 0.98 3.22 8.01
N VAL A 19 -0.05 2.36 7.96
CA VAL A 19 -0.78 2.09 6.71
C VAL A 19 -1.56 3.32 6.24
N GLN A 20 -2.15 4.08 7.16
CA GLN A 20 -2.83 5.33 6.85
C GLN A 20 -1.88 6.39 6.29
N ASP A 21 -0.69 6.55 6.89
CA ASP A 21 0.32 7.48 6.39
C ASP A 21 0.79 7.07 4.99
N LEU A 22 1.03 5.77 4.77
CA LEU A 22 1.35 5.20 3.46
C LEU A 22 0.26 5.50 2.42
N ALA A 23 -1.00 5.24 2.74
CA ALA A 23 -2.13 5.51 1.84
C ALA A 23 -2.26 7.01 1.54
N THR A 24 -2.09 7.86 2.56
CA THR A 24 -2.13 9.32 2.40
C THR A 24 -1.03 9.80 1.44
N ARG A 25 0.18 9.26 1.52
CA ARG A 25 1.26 9.61 0.57
C ARG A 25 0.90 9.21 -0.86
N LEU A 26 0.28 8.05 -1.04
CA LEU A 26 -0.21 7.59 -2.35
C LEU A 26 -1.31 8.50 -2.90
N GLU A 27 -2.26 8.91 -2.06
CA GLU A 27 -3.33 9.84 -2.45
C GLU A 27 -2.82 11.22 -2.83
N LEU A 28 -1.82 11.73 -2.11
CA LEU A 28 -1.23 13.02 -2.40
C LEU A 28 -0.38 13.01 -3.67
N ASP A 29 0.04 11.83 -4.13
CA ASP A 29 0.94 11.61 -5.27
C ASP A 29 2.20 12.52 -5.25
N ASN A 30 2.61 12.96 -4.06
CA ASN A 30 3.64 13.98 -3.88
C ASN A 30 5.02 13.34 -3.71
N TYR A 31 5.35 12.44 -4.63
CA TYR A 31 6.63 11.75 -4.64
C TYR A 31 7.68 12.53 -5.43
N SER A 32 8.94 12.42 -5.03
CA SER A 32 10.04 13.09 -5.76
C SER A 32 10.27 12.44 -7.13
N ASN A 33 9.84 11.20 -7.31
CA ASN A 33 9.88 10.47 -8.59
C ASN A 33 8.84 9.34 -8.61
N ALA A 34 8.46 8.90 -9.82
CA ALA A 34 7.45 7.87 -10.02
C ALA A 34 7.79 6.50 -9.38
N PHE A 35 9.07 6.17 -9.20
CA PHE A 35 9.44 4.89 -8.59
C PHE A 35 9.12 4.85 -7.08
N GLU A 36 9.16 5.99 -6.39
CA GLU A 36 8.78 6.04 -4.97
C GLU A 36 7.29 5.78 -4.79
N GLY A 37 6.44 6.38 -5.62
CA GLY A 37 5.00 6.08 -5.61
C GLY A 37 4.71 4.62 -5.93
N LEU A 38 5.42 4.03 -6.91
CA LEU A 38 5.31 2.60 -7.22
C LEU A 38 5.74 1.69 -6.05
N ASN A 39 6.79 2.04 -5.30
CA ASN A 39 7.22 1.26 -4.14
C ASN A 39 6.16 1.28 -3.03
N ASP A 40 5.62 2.46 -2.72
CA ASP A 40 4.57 2.61 -1.71
C ASP A 40 3.28 1.89 -2.14
N TRP A 41 2.95 1.92 -3.44
CA TRP A 41 1.83 1.18 -4.01
C TRP A 41 2.03 -0.34 -3.88
N HIS A 42 3.22 -0.84 -4.22
CA HIS A 42 3.57 -2.25 -4.04
C HIS A 42 3.53 -2.69 -2.58
N LEU A 43 3.95 -1.83 -1.65
CA LEU A 43 3.85 -2.09 -0.22
C LEU A 43 2.39 -2.17 0.23
N LEU A 44 1.56 -1.18 -0.12
CA LEU A 44 0.13 -1.19 0.22
C LEU A 44 -0.55 -2.45 -0.32
N ARG A 45 -0.18 -2.88 -1.54
CA ARG A 45 -0.65 -4.14 -2.14
C ARG A 45 -0.19 -5.37 -1.36
N ALA A 46 1.06 -5.41 -0.90
CA ALA A 46 1.57 -6.51 -0.09
C ALA A 46 0.90 -6.61 1.28
N ILE A 47 0.53 -5.47 1.87
CA ILE A 47 -0.27 -5.40 3.10
C ILE A 47 -1.68 -5.92 2.82
N ALA A 48 -2.30 -5.54 1.69
CA ALA A 48 -3.62 -6.04 1.31
C ALA A 48 -3.72 -7.57 1.26
N PHE A 49 -2.67 -8.24 0.78
CA PHE A 49 -2.63 -9.70 0.73
C PHE A 49 -2.46 -10.37 2.09
N GLN A 50 -1.86 -9.68 3.07
CA GLN A 50 -1.51 -10.29 4.36
C GLN A 50 -2.41 -9.86 5.51
N ARG A 51 -2.85 -8.60 5.46
CA ARG A 51 -3.63 -7.88 6.47
C ARG A 51 -4.68 -7.01 5.78
N PRO A 52 -5.65 -7.63 5.08
CA PRO A 52 -6.68 -6.90 4.35
C PRO A 52 -7.47 -5.94 5.25
N GLU A 53 -7.59 -6.25 6.55
CA GLU A 53 -8.30 -5.39 7.51
C GLU A 53 -7.67 -4.00 7.69
N LEU A 54 -6.38 -3.84 7.39
CA LEU A 54 -5.69 -2.54 7.50
C LEU A 54 -5.84 -1.67 6.25
N VAL A 55 -6.18 -2.27 5.12
CA VAL A 55 -6.24 -1.59 3.82
C VAL A 55 -7.65 -1.47 3.26
N GLU A 56 -8.66 -1.97 3.98
CA GLU A 56 -10.06 -1.97 3.54
C GLU A 56 -10.52 -0.56 3.11
N ALA A 57 -10.16 0.48 3.88
CA ALA A 57 -10.46 1.87 3.55
C ALA A 57 -9.69 2.42 2.34
N TYR A 58 -8.56 1.79 1.98
CA TYR A 58 -7.59 2.26 0.99
C TYR A 58 -7.52 1.36 -0.26
N ILE A 59 -8.41 0.37 -0.36
CA ILE A 59 -8.42 -0.62 -1.45
C ILE A 59 -8.58 0.03 -2.83
N HIS A 60 -9.28 1.17 -2.87
CA HIS A 60 -9.50 1.98 -4.07
C HIS A 60 -8.19 2.54 -4.67
N LEU A 61 -7.11 2.66 -3.88
CA LEU A 61 -5.79 3.09 -4.36
C LEU A 61 -5.03 1.98 -5.07
N LEU A 62 -5.42 0.72 -4.86
CA LEU A 62 -4.71 -0.43 -5.41
C LEU A 62 -5.16 -0.81 -6.83
N ASP A 63 -6.08 -0.04 -7.42
CA ASP A 63 -6.75 -0.38 -8.69
C ASP A 63 -7.24 -1.84 -8.69
N LEU A 64 -7.54 -2.36 -7.49
CA LEU A 64 -8.19 -3.64 -7.31
C LEU A 64 -9.65 -3.38 -7.62
N GLU A 65 -9.99 -3.31 -8.91
CA GLU A 65 -11.38 -3.41 -9.32
C GLU A 65 -11.92 -4.69 -8.67
N ALA A 66 -12.92 -4.53 -7.79
CA ALA A 66 -13.83 -5.63 -7.53
C ALA A 66 -14.39 -5.95 -8.92
N TYR A 67 -14.02 -7.10 -9.46
CA TYR A 67 -14.50 -7.55 -10.75
C TYR A 67 -16.04 -7.63 -10.66
N ASP A 68 -16.70 -6.54 -11.02
CA ASP A 68 -18.14 -6.40 -11.05
C ASP A 68 -18.55 -7.00 -12.39
N GLU A 69 -18.83 -8.30 -12.39
CA GLU A 69 -19.44 -8.98 -13.54
C GLU A 69 -20.82 -8.38 -13.78
N ALA A 70 -20.89 -7.37 -14.64
CA ALA A 70 -22.13 -6.85 -15.23
C ALA A 70 -22.70 -7.79 -16.30
#